data_AF-A0AAF0CMA1-F1
#
_entry.id   AF-A0AAF0CMA1-F1
#
_cell.length_a   1.000
_cell.length_b   1.000
_cell.length_c   1.000
_cell.angle_alpha   90.00
_cell.angle_beta   90.00
_cell.angle_gamma   90.00
#
_symmetry.space_group_name_H-M   'P 1'
#
loop_
_entity.id
_entity.type
_entity.pdbx_description
1 polymer ?
#
loop_
_entity_poly.entity_id
_entity_poly.type
_entity_poly.pdbx_seq_one_letter_code
_entity_poly.pdbx_strand_id
1 'polypeptide(L)'
;MPLELHMHRFRRALAAAIIIGSGVTGPAFAQPSELIPHPDIEDRIVNAALEHTGAPGPWGTLRTTRRRLVVPAATLATIKLPETGVWGFSGVTWAEIDAQWQRAPLTTAERKILTDPAIRRDDDPSGILLLDVPPDLRWSLSPTARTFIYDWLATFDINQVHVWPFVLPATDVIERAQLSPRLRDGIDRLAYERANRRCLADPDLLVSLAWSAEELQSLKRLLCYAYTLTVELLRDSAVGRPDVIDYWSQAPADSTPTWWHALERSPELESIDIAHFLPTLPQSLLNTFPDGKHCPIDANCFWISLNFFRRETNDLLLPYAHDNDQSAEEAAAELTRYYDQVEAPYRFGDVLSFTVTTNATTELAHMVVYLADDIVLTKNGAGHMSPFILARLEDVARDYAGARALHVQGHRPRPGSPALPARR
;
A
#
# COMPACT_ATOMS: atom_id res chain seq x y z
N MET A 1 -22.09 34.66 -10.62
CA MET A 1 -20.64 34.49 -10.40
C MET A 1 -20.28 35.23 -9.13
N PRO A 2 -19.65 34.63 -8.10
CA PRO A 2 -18.91 33.37 -8.06
C PRO A 2 -19.53 32.30 -7.11
N LEU A 3 -19.48 31.01 -7.47
CA LEU A 3 -19.94 29.91 -6.60
C LEU A 3 -19.11 28.60 -6.75
N GLU A 4 -17.90 28.67 -7.32
CA GLU A 4 -17.07 27.47 -7.57
C GLU A 4 -16.02 27.18 -6.49
N LEU A 5 -15.87 28.03 -5.48
CA LEU A 5 -14.79 27.87 -4.47
C LEU A 5 -15.15 27.00 -3.25
N HIS A 6 -16.38 26.49 -3.14
CA HIS A 6 -16.87 25.82 -1.93
C HIS A 6 -17.03 24.29 -2.04
N MET A 7 -16.92 23.71 -3.24
CA MET A 7 -17.02 22.24 -3.40
C MET A 7 -15.74 21.46 -3.06
N HIS A 8 -14.57 22.12 -3.00
CA HIS A 8 -13.29 21.44 -2.76
C HIS A 8 -12.99 21.08 -1.31
N ARG A 9 -13.81 21.51 -0.33
CA ARG A 9 -13.48 21.35 1.10
C ARG A 9 -13.97 20.06 1.76
N PHE A 10 -14.87 19.30 1.12
CA PHE A 10 -15.49 18.12 1.74
C PHE A 10 -14.79 16.78 1.40
N ARG A 11 -13.90 16.74 0.40
CA ARG A 11 -13.04 15.57 0.09
C ARG A 11 -11.88 15.35 1.07
N ARG A 12 -11.67 16.28 2.02
CA ARG A 12 -10.34 16.58 2.61
C ARG A 12 -10.01 15.97 3.98
N ALA A 13 -10.69 14.92 4.47
CA ALA A 13 -10.52 14.52 5.88
C ALA A 13 -10.28 13.04 6.19
N LEU A 14 -10.27 12.11 5.23
CA LEU A 14 -10.18 10.67 5.58
C LEU A 14 -8.99 9.91 4.99
N ALA A 15 -8.24 10.49 4.06
CA ALA A 15 -7.16 9.78 3.36
C ALA A 15 -5.75 9.98 3.97
N ALA A 16 -5.60 10.83 4.99
CA ALA A 16 -4.36 10.85 5.76
C ALA A 16 -4.56 11.31 7.22
N ALA A 17 -3.91 10.57 8.11
CA ALA A 17 -3.71 10.84 9.54
C ALA A 17 -4.96 11.14 10.39
N ILE A 18 -5.43 10.13 11.13
CA ILE A 18 -6.26 10.33 12.32
C ILE A 18 -5.39 10.99 13.42
N ILE A 19 -5.39 12.32 13.50
CA ILE A 19 -4.85 13.10 14.64
C ILE A 19 -5.91 14.10 15.12
N ILE A 20 -6.56 13.78 16.25
CA ILE A 20 -7.00 14.76 17.24
C ILE A 20 -6.68 14.17 18.61
N GLY A 21 -6.00 14.97 19.45
CA GLY A 21 -5.64 14.64 20.82
C GLY A 21 -6.60 15.26 21.82
N SER A 22 -6.76 14.62 22.98
CA SER A 22 -7.27 15.21 24.21
C SER A 22 -6.78 14.35 25.38
N GLY A 23 -6.12 14.98 26.35
CA GLY A 23 -5.49 14.31 27.49
C GLY A 23 -6.47 14.00 28.61
N VAL A 24 -6.22 12.90 29.33
CA VAL A 24 -6.78 12.62 30.66
C VAL A 24 -5.72 11.87 31.49
N THR A 25 -5.56 12.28 32.74
CA THR A 25 -4.59 11.78 33.72
C THR A 25 -5.14 10.63 34.59
N GLY A 26 -4.29 9.62 34.82
CA GLY A 26 -4.23 8.75 36.01
C GLY A 26 -4.89 7.37 35.91
N PRO A 27 -4.69 6.44 36.88
CA PRO A 27 -3.58 6.23 37.81
C PRO A 27 -2.89 4.84 37.63
N ALA A 28 -1.83 4.61 38.41
CA ALA A 28 -0.95 3.44 38.38
C ALA A 28 -1.67 2.10 38.67
N PHE A 29 -1.32 1.06 37.89
CA PHE A 29 -1.57 -0.35 38.21
C PHE A 29 -0.35 -1.23 37.90
N ALA A 30 -0.27 -2.31 38.66
CA ALA A 30 0.89 -3.15 38.95
C ALA A 30 1.47 -3.94 37.76
N GLN A 31 2.76 -4.27 37.89
CA GLN A 31 3.55 -5.03 36.94
C GLN A 31 3.13 -6.51 36.83
N PRO A 32 3.10 -7.08 35.62
CA PRO A 32 3.28 -8.51 35.41
C PRO A 32 4.64 -8.83 34.75
N SER A 33 5.40 -9.64 35.48
CA SER A 33 6.48 -10.58 35.09
C SER A 33 7.05 -10.54 33.67
N GLU A 34 8.38 -10.43 33.62
CA GLU A 34 9.28 -10.62 32.49
C GLU A 34 8.95 -11.87 31.64
N LEU A 35 8.42 -11.63 30.44
CA LEU A 35 8.56 -12.54 29.31
C LEU A 35 9.72 -12.04 28.47
N ILE A 36 10.88 -12.68 28.65
CA ILE A 36 12.05 -12.49 27.79
C ILE A 36 11.68 -13.05 26.40
N PRO A 37 11.65 -12.25 25.32
CA PRO A 37 11.49 -12.79 23.98
C PRO A 37 12.83 -13.43 23.57
N HIS A 38 12.81 -14.74 23.32
CA HIS A 38 13.95 -15.45 22.75
C HIS A 38 14.11 -15.02 21.27
N PRO A 39 15.25 -14.44 20.84
CA PRO A 39 15.42 -13.94 19.47
C PRO A 39 15.69 -15.04 18.41
N ASP A 40 15.95 -16.29 18.81
CA ASP A 40 16.60 -17.28 17.92
C ASP A 40 15.65 -18.20 17.11
N ILE A 41 14.32 -17.97 17.14
CA ILE A 41 13.35 -18.82 16.41
C ILE A 41 12.66 -18.08 15.25
N GLU A 42 12.67 -16.74 15.24
CA GLU A 42 12.07 -15.93 14.16
C GLU A 42 12.83 -16.07 12.83
N ASP A 43 14.16 -16.27 12.89
CA ASP A 43 15.02 -16.25 11.69
C ASP A 43 15.04 -17.56 10.89
N ARG A 44 14.63 -18.70 11.45
CA ARG A 44 14.86 -20.00 10.77
C ARG A 44 13.67 -20.57 10.00
N ILE A 45 12.44 -20.07 10.21
CA ILE A 45 11.23 -20.71 9.64
C ILE A 45 10.31 -19.75 8.86
N VAL A 46 10.50 -18.43 8.94
CA VAL A 46 9.93 -17.47 7.96
C VAL A 46 10.73 -17.48 6.63
N ASN A 47 11.89 -18.14 6.63
CA ASN A 47 12.85 -18.21 5.53
C ASN A 47 12.70 -19.43 4.61
N ALA A 48 11.60 -20.20 4.71
CA ALA A 48 11.12 -20.96 3.55
C ALA A 48 10.50 -20.00 2.53
N ALA A 49 11.31 -19.02 2.11
CA ALA A 49 11.07 -18.24 0.94
C ALA A 49 10.96 -19.21 -0.23
N LEU A 50 9.90 -19.08 -1.01
CA LEU A 50 9.90 -19.62 -2.37
C LEU A 50 10.98 -18.83 -3.11
N GLU A 51 12.24 -19.25 -2.98
CA GLU A 51 13.30 -18.81 -3.85
C GLU A 51 12.83 -19.03 -5.27
N HIS A 52 12.86 -17.96 -6.05
CA HIS A 52 12.43 -18.00 -7.43
C HIS A 52 13.53 -17.43 -8.29
N THR A 53 13.89 -18.19 -9.33
CA THR A 53 14.78 -17.73 -10.38
C THR A 53 13.92 -17.16 -11.51
N GLY A 54 14.04 -15.86 -11.73
CA GLY A 54 13.30 -15.11 -12.74
C GLY A 54 13.75 -15.43 -14.17
N ALA A 55 13.05 -14.85 -15.14
CA ALA A 55 13.38 -15.04 -16.54
C ALA A 55 14.69 -14.32 -16.91
N PRO A 56 15.55 -14.93 -17.74
CA PRO A 56 16.75 -14.26 -18.22
C PRO A 56 16.37 -13.12 -19.16
N GLY A 57 17.08 -12.00 -19.06
CA GLY A 57 16.87 -10.84 -19.93
C GLY A 57 18.14 -9.99 -20.12
N PRO A 58 18.02 -8.78 -20.67
CA PRO A 58 19.14 -7.83 -20.72
C PRO A 58 19.63 -7.43 -19.32
N TRP A 59 18.88 -7.73 -18.26
CA TRP A 59 19.30 -7.57 -16.86
C TRP A 59 20.08 -8.77 -16.30
N GLY A 60 20.26 -9.86 -17.06
CA GLY A 60 20.79 -11.13 -16.57
C GLY A 60 19.70 -12.05 -16.02
N THR A 61 20.05 -12.93 -15.09
CA THR A 61 19.14 -13.84 -14.37
C THR A 61 19.10 -13.44 -12.91
N LEU A 62 17.90 -13.30 -12.36
CA LEU A 62 17.69 -12.84 -10.99
C LEU A 62 17.21 -13.99 -10.10
N ARG A 63 17.72 -14.06 -8.88
CA ARG A 63 17.18 -14.88 -7.79
C ARG A 63 16.46 -13.97 -6.81
N THR A 64 15.22 -14.31 -6.46
CA THR A 64 14.40 -13.51 -5.55
C THR A 64 14.03 -14.32 -4.31
N THR A 65 14.08 -13.66 -3.16
CA THR A 65 13.73 -14.24 -1.85
C THR A 65 12.77 -13.30 -1.15
N ARG A 66 11.56 -13.77 -0.83
CA ARG A 66 10.55 -12.96 -0.13
C ARG A 66 10.87 -12.85 1.36
N ARG A 67 10.80 -11.64 1.91
CA ARG A 67 11.02 -11.32 3.32
C ARG A 67 9.86 -10.50 3.87
N ARG A 68 9.52 -10.69 5.14
CA ARG A 68 8.53 -9.86 5.84
C ARG A 68 9.24 -8.68 6.49
N LEU A 69 8.73 -7.47 6.27
CA LEU A 69 9.13 -6.28 7.00
C LEU A 69 8.20 -6.08 8.19
N VAL A 70 8.83 -5.79 9.34
CA VAL A 70 8.13 -5.45 10.57
C VAL A 70 8.11 -3.93 10.70
N VAL A 71 6.92 -3.37 10.87
CA VAL A 71 6.77 -1.94 11.15
C VAL A 71 7.47 -1.61 12.47
N PRO A 72 8.25 -0.51 12.57
CA PRO A 72 8.86 -0.11 13.82
C PRO A 72 7.83 0.13 14.93
N ALA A 73 8.15 -0.25 16.17
CA ALA A 73 7.22 -0.15 17.30
C ALA A 73 6.72 1.30 17.54
N ALA A 74 7.59 2.29 17.37
CA ALA A 74 7.22 3.70 17.48
C ALA A 74 6.19 4.10 16.42
N THR A 75 6.37 3.67 15.18
CA THR A 75 5.43 3.91 14.08
C THR A 75 4.09 3.21 14.34
N LEU A 76 4.11 1.95 14.76
CA LEU A 76 2.92 1.17 15.17
C LEU A 76 2.10 1.83 16.27
N ALA A 77 2.76 2.43 17.26
CA ALA A 77 2.10 3.12 18.36
C ALA A 77 1.26 4.32 17.89
N THR A 78 1.64 4.95 16.77
CA THR A 78 0.90 6.08 16.18
C THR A 78 -0.28 5.66 15.33
N ILE A 79 -0.36 4.39 14.91
CA ILE A 79 -1.45 3.90 14.06
C ILE A 79 -2.75 3.92 14.85
N LYS A 80 -3.77 4.56 14.29
CA LYS A 80 -5.17 4.34 14.66
C LYS A 80 -5.84 3.55 13.55
N LEU A 81 -6.45 2.43 13.91
CA LEU A 81 -7.23 1.64 12.95
C LEU A 81 -8.48 2.46 12.58
N PRO A 82 -8.86 2.49 11.28
CA PRO A 82 -9.93 3.36 10.81
C PRO A 82 -11.29 2.92 11.35
N GLU A 83 -12.12 3.90 11.70
CA GLU A 83 -13.53 3.69 12.03
C GLU A 83 -14.35 3.53 10.74
N THR A 84 -15.20 2.52 10.69
CA THR A 84 -15.93 2.15 9.45
C THR A 84 -17.45 2.07 9.64
N GLY A 85 -17.93 2.62 10.76
CA GLY A 85 -19.36 2.70 11.07
C GLY A 85 -20.14 3.70 10.22
N VAL A 86 -19.47 4.58 9.46
CA VAL A 86 -20.15 5.55 8.57
C VAL A 86 -19.97 5.11 7.13
N TRP A 87 -21.08 4.86 6.42
CA TRP A 87 -21.07 4.54 4.99
C TRP A 87 -21.57 5.74 4.19
N GLY A 88 -20.81 6.16 3.19
CA GLY A 88 -21.15 7.31 2.35
C GLY A 88 -21.45 6.94 0.90
N PHE A 89 -22.39 7.68 0.31
CA PHE A 89 -22.88 7.45 -1.05
C PHE A 89 -23.00 8.78 -1.78
N SER A 90 -22.21 8.97 -2.84
CA SER A 90 -22.23 10.17 -3.68
C SER A 90 -22.92 9.90 -5.01
N GLY A 91 -23.72 10.84 -5.51
CA GLY A 91 -24.36 10.75 -6.82
C GLY A 91 -25.47 9.69 -6.95
N VAL A 92 -26.04 9.24 -5.83
CA VAL A 92 -27.18 8.32 -5.78
C VAL A 92 -28.27 8.85 -4.86
N THR A 93 -29.47 8.31 -4.99
CA THR A 93 -30.66 8.64 -4.20
C THR A 93 -30.92 7.58 -3.13
N TRP A 94 -31.69 7.95 -2.09
CA TRP A 94 -32.15 6.98 -1.08
C TRP A 94 -32.92 5.80 -1.69
N ALA A 95 -33.70 6.03 -2.75
CA ALA A 95 -34.44 4.98 -3.43
C ALA A 95 -33.50 3.96 -4.11
N GLU A 96 -32.39 4.42 -4.68
CA GLU A 96 -31.37 3.55 -5.25
C GLU A 96 -30.64 2.78 -4.16
N ILE A 97 -30.33 3.42 -3.03
CA ILE A 97 -29.74 2.76 -1.86
C ILE A 97 -30.67 1.66 -1.32
N ASP A 98 -31.95 1.97 -1.13
CA ASP A 98 -32.95 1.01 -0.67
C ASP A 98 -33.10 -0.16 -1.68
N ALA A 99 -33.06 0.11 -2.99
CA ALA A 99 -33.09 -0.91 -4.02
C ALA A 99 -31.86 -1.84 -3.97
N GLN A 100 -30.67 -1.32 -3.67
CA GLN A 100 -29.48 -2.14 -3.47
C GLN A 100 -29.59 -3.02 -2.23
N TRP A 101 -30.14 -2.49 -1.13
CA TRP A 101 -30.44 -3.30 0.04
C TRP A 101 -31.38 -4.44 -0.32
N GLN A 102 -32.46 -4.21 -1.08
CA GLN A 102 -33.38 -5.26 -1.55
C GLN A 102 -32.69 -6.41 -2.30
N ARG A 103 -31.61 -6.13 -3.02
CA ARG A 103 -30.82 -7.13 -3.77
C ARG A 103 -29.78 -7.84 -2.91
N ALA A 104 -29.31 -7.19 -1.85
CA ALA A 104 -28.29 -7.76 -0.97
C ALA A 104 -28.83 -9.00 -0.23
N PRO A 105 -27.99 -10.05 -0.02
CA PRO A 105 -28.37 -11.28 0.65
C PRO A 105 -28.42 -11.08 2.19
N LEU A 106 -29.29 -10.17 2.61
CA LEU A 106 -29.53 -9.77 4.00
C LEU A 106 -30.74 -10.52 4.57
N THR A 107 -30.66 -10.85 5.86
CA THR A 107 -31.81 -11.26 6.65
C THR A 107 -32.84 -10.14 6.77
N THR A 108 -34.07 -10.48 7.15
CA THR A 108 -35.14 -9.51 7.39
C THR A 108 -34.77 -8.49 8.48
N ALA A 109 -34.05 -8.93 9.52
CA ALA A 109 -33.64 -8.07 10.62
C ALA A 109 -32.57 -7.05 10.19
N GLU A 110 -31.53 -7.50 9.50
CA GLU A 110 -30.46 -6.63 8.99
C GLU A 110 -31.00 -5.60 7.99
N ARG A 111 -31.86 -6.05 7.07
CA ARG A 111 -32.53 -5.21 6.09
C ARG A 111 -33.35 -4.11 6.76
N LYS A 112 -34.13 -4.47 7.79
CA LYS A 112 -34.93 -3.51 8.55
C LYS A 112 -34.05 -2.40 9.14
N ILE A 113 -32.88 -2.74 9.69
CA ILE A 113 -31.93 -1.77 10.24
C ILE A 113 -31.40 -0.85 9.13
N LEU A 114 -30.94 -1.41 8.00
CA LEU A 114 -30.37 -0.61 6.90
C LEU A 114 -31.38 0.33 6.21
N THR A 115 -32.67 0.01 6.28
CA THR A 115 -33.74 0.87 5.74
C THR A 115 -34.32 1.84 6.78
N ASP A 116 -33.87 1.78 8.03
CA ASP A 116 -34.38 2.65 9.10
C ASP A 116 -33.93 4.10 8.83
N PRO A 117 -34.85 5.08 8.72
CA PRO A 117 -34.47 6.47 8.58
C PRO A 117 -33.61 6.99 9.74
N ALA A 118 -33.68 6.39 10.93
CA ALA A 118 -32.94 6.82 12.11
C ALA A 118 -31.42 6.64 12.00
N ILE A 119 -30.93 5.78 11.09
CA ILE A 119 -29.49 5.62 10.83
C ILE A 119 -28.99 6.57 9.73
N ARG A 120 -29.87 7.37 9.11
CA ARG A 120 -29.48 8.36 8.11
C ARG A 120 -28.97 9.60 8.82
N ARG A 121 -27.83 10.13 8.38
CA ARG A 121 -27.41 11.48 8.79
C ARG A 121 -28.05 12.49 7.86
N ASP A 122 -28.98 13.26 8.42
CA ASP A 122 -29.47 14.46 7.77
C ASP A 122 -28.36 15.53 7.86
N ASP A 123 -28.17 16.30 6.78
CA ASP A 123 -27.28 17.46 6.70
C ASP A 123 -25.80 17.23 6.35
N ASP A 124 -25.53 16.55 5.22
CA ASP A 124 -24.29 16.77 4.49
C ASP A 124 -24.46 17.90 3.44
N PRO A 125 -23.81 19.07 3.59
CA PRO A 125 -23.95 20.19 2.66
C PRO A 125 -23.41 19.90 1.24
N SER A 126 -22.66 18.80 1.06
CA SER A 126 -22.06 18.41 -0.21
C SER A 126 -22.95 17.47 -1.04
N GLY A 127 -24.13 17.11 -0.52
CA GLY A 127 -25.09 16.24 -1.20
C GLY A 127 -24.71 14.76 -1.14
N ILE A 128 -23.82 14.37 -0.23
CA ILE A 128 -23.45 12.98 0.03
C ILE A 128 -24.46 12.39 1.01
N LEU A 129 -24.99 11.21 0.70
CA LEU A 129 -25.85 10.48 1.63
C LEU A 129 -24.99 9.66 2.59
N LEU A 130 -25.24 9.76 3.89
CA LEU A 130 -24.45 9.11 4.93
C LEU A 130 -25.33 8.22 5.82
N LEU A 131 -24.82 7.04 6.18
CA LEU A 131 -25.46 6.09 7.08
C LEU A 131 -24.56 5.79 8.29
N ASP A 132 -25.10 5.93 9.50
CA ASP A 132 -24.52 5.48 10.77
C ASP A 132 -24.88 4.01 11.02
N VAL A 133 -24.03 3.10 10.55
CA VAL A 133 -24.24 1.66 10.61
C VAL A 133 -23.79 1.08 11.96
N PRO A 134 -24.72 0.52 12.75
CA PRO A 134 -24.41 0.02 14.09
C PRO A 134 -23.37 -1.13 14.06
N PRO A 135 -22.47 -1.22 15.06
CA PRO A 135 -21.52 -2.33 15.18
C PRO A 135 -22.17 -3.71 15.14
N ASP A 136 -23.31 -3.90 15.81
CA ASP A 136 -24.01 -5.19 15.87
C ASP A 136 -24.46 -5.66 14.48
N LEU A 137 -24.91 -4.72 13.63
CA LEU A 137 -25.26 -5.01 12.25
C LEU A 137 -24.02 -5.47 11.47
N ARG A 138 -22.90 -4.73 11.55
CA ARG A 138 -21.64 -5.07 10.85
C ARG A 138 -21.07 -6.42 11.30
N TRP A 139 -21.19 -6.75 12.59
CA TRP A 139 -20.86 -8.08 13.14
C TRP A 139 -21.80 -9.19 12.64
N SER A 140 -23.07 -8.88 12.39
CA SER A 140 -24.07 -9.87 11.97
C SER A 140 -23.98 -10.25 10.49
N LEU A 141 -23.44 -9.38 9.64
CA LEU A 141 -23.33 -9.62 8.20
C LEU A 141 -22.60 -10.93 7.91
N SER A 142 -23.23 -11.77 7.08
CA SER A 142 -22.59 -12.96 6.50
C SER A 142 -21.45 -12.56 5.54
N PRO A 143 -20.47 -13.44 5.27
CA PRO A 143 -19.42 -13.16 4.29
C PRO A 143 -19.97 -12.76 2.91
N THR A 144 -21.05 -13.42 2.46
CA THR A 144 -21.69 -13.11 1.17
C THR A 144 -22.36 -11.73 1.16
N ALA A 145 -23.06 -11.36 2.24
CA ALA A 145 -23.64 -10.02 2.37
C ALA A 145 -22.55 -8.96 2.44
N ARG A 146 -21.48 -9.23 3.19
CA ARG A 146 -20.32 -8.36 3.32
C ARG A 146 -19.66 -8.10 1.97
N THR A 147 -19.33 -9.13 1.20
CA THR A 147 -18.77 -8.97 -0.16
C THR A 147 -19.69 -8.12 -1.03
N PHE A 148 -21.00 -8.41 -1.08
CA PHE A 148 -21.95 -7.65 -1.90
C PHE A 148 -21.97 -6.16 -1.54
N ILE A 149 -22.12 -5.85 -0.24
CA ILE A 149 -22.24 -4.46 0.24
C ILE A 149 -20.90 -3.75 0.06
N TYR A 150 -19.80 -4.38 0.45
CA TYR A 150 -18.50 -3.72 0.51
C TYR A 150 -17.92 -3.48 -0.88
N ASP A 151 -18.23 -4.34 -1.85
CA ASP A 151 -17.90 -4.10 -3.26
C ASP A 151 -18.66 -2.89 -3.81
N TRP A 152 -19.91 -2.70 -3.41
CA TRP A 152 -20.66 -1.51 -3.80
C TRP A 152 -20.15 -0.25 -3.09
N LEU A 153 -19.87 -0.32 -1.77
CA LEU A 153 -19.25 0.79 -1.03
C LEU A 153 -17.91 1.23 -1.63
N ALA A 154 -17.11 0.29 -2.14
CA ALA A 154 -15.84 0.54 -2.82
C ALA A 154 -15.97 1.36 -4.12
N THR A 155 -17.18 1.50 -4.66
CA THR A 155 -17.44 2.37 -5.82
C THR A 155 -17.51 3.85 -5.45
N PHE A 156 -17.59 4.18 -4.16
CA PHE A 156 -17.61 5.56 -3.66
C PHE A 156 -16.33 5.84 -2.88
N ASP A 157 -15.53 6.81 -3.34
CA ASP A 157 -14.21 7.13 -2.77
C ASP A 157 -14.25 7.56 -1.29
N ILE A 158 -15.42 8.01 -0.80
CA ILE A 158 -15.59 8.34 0.61
C ILE A 158 -15.37 7.13 1.54
N ASN A 159 -15.59 5.91 1.04
CA ASN A 159 -15.48 4.67 1.82
C ASN A 159 -14.07 4.05 1.68
N GLN A 160 -13.02 4.79 2.03
CA GLN A 160 -11.62 4.43 1.76
C GLN A 160 -11.22 3.00 2.16
N VAL A 161 -11.63 2.51 3.34
CA VAL A 161 -11.32 1.13 3.80
C VAL A 161 -12.05 0.06 2.98
N HIS A 162 -13.17 0.41 2.37
CA HIS A 162 -13.88 -0.47 1.44
C HIS A 162 -13.26 -0.41 0.05
N VAL A 163 -12.67 0.72 -0.37
CA VAL A 163 -11.88 0.80 -1.61
C VAL A 163 -10.59 -0.03 -1.45
N TRP A 164 -9.89 0.17 -0.34
CA TRP A 164 -8.58 -0.43 -0.02
C TRP A 164 -8.67 -1.23 1.30
N PRO A 165 -9.29 -2.41 1.30
CA PRO A 165 -9.40 -3.22 2.52
C PRO A 165 -8.06 -3.81 2.92
N PHE A 166 -7.93 -4.17 4.20
CA PHE A 166 -6.79 -4.95 4.67
C PHE A 166 -6.83 -6.33 4.03
N VAL A 167 -5.72 -6.75 3.42
CA VAL A 167 -5.56 -8.12 2.92
C VAL A 167 -5.00 -8.97 4.04
N LEU A 168 -5.79 -9.96 4.48
CA LEU A 168 -5.39 -10.86 5.54
C LEU A 168 -4.30 -11.81 5.01
N PRO A 169 -3.26 -12.08 5.81
CA PRO A 169 -2.25 -13.06 5.42
C PRO A 169 -2.83 -14.48 5.47
N ALA A 170 -2.03 -15.43 5.00
CA ALA A 170 -2.36 -16.85 5.14
C ALA A 170 -2.62 -17.24 6.61
N THR A 171 -3.47 -18.24 6.80
CA THR A 171 -3.95 -18.65 8.13
C THR A 171 -2.82 -18.99 9.10
N ASP A 172 -1.75 -19.62 8.63
CA ASP A 172 -0.59 -19.98 9.44
C ASP A 172 0.15 -18.74 9.99
N VAL A 173 0.14 -17.62 9.26
CA VAL A 173 0.69 -16.34 9.73
C VAL A 173 -0.20 -15.75 10.83
N ILE A 174 -1.52 -15.85 10.69
CA ILE A 174 -2.49 -15.39 11.71
C ILE A 174 -2.32 -16.21 12.99
N GLU A 175 -2.17 -17.53 12.88
CA GLU A 175 -1.96 -18.43 14.01
C GLU A 175 -0.67 -18.11 14.78
N ARG A 176 0.40 -17.72 14.07
CA ARG A 176 1.69 -17.32 14.66
C ARG A 176 1.69 -15.91 15.26
N ALA A 177 0.68 -15.08 14.98
CA ALA A 177 0.59 -13.71 15.49
C ALA A 177 0.27 -13.62 16.99
N GLN A 178 0.11 -14.77 17.67
CA GLN A 178 -0.14 -14.89 19.12
C GLN A 178 -1.37 -14.11 19.60
N LEU A 179 -2.39 -13.97 18.73
CA LEU A 179 -3.67 -13.37 19.08
C LEU A 179 -4.52 -14.34 19.92
N SER A 180 -5.33 -13.80 20.84
CA SER A 180 -6.30 -14.61 21.57
C SER A 180 -7.28 -15.32 20.62
N PRO A 181 -7.87 -16.45 21.05
CA PRO A 181 -8.93 -17.11 20.28
C PRO A 181 -10.06 -16.15 19.92
N ARG A 182 -10.46 -15.26 20.85
CA ARG A 182 -11.51 -14.26 20.64
C ARG A 182 -11.21 -13.33 19.46
N LEU A 183 -9.99 -12.82 19.35
CA LEU A 183 -9.60 -11.96 18.22
C LEU A 183 -9.52 -12.74 16.91
N ARG A 184 -9.01 -13.98 16.95
CA ARG A 184 -8.96 -14.85 15.76
C ARG A 184 -10.35 -15.15 15.23
N ASP A 185 -11.28 -15.53 16.10
CA ASP A 185 -12.68 -15.73 15.76
C ASP A 185 -13.32 -14.44 15.20
N GLY A 186 -12.95 -13.28 15.76
CA GLY A 186 -13.37 -11.97 15.26
C GLY A 186 -12.87 -11.71 13.84
N ILE A 187 -11.60 -11.97 13.56
CA ILE A 187 -11.00 -11.84 12.23
C ILE A 187 -11.70 -12.78 11.24
N ASP A 188 -11.92 -14.03 11.62
CA ASP A 188 -12.62 -15.02 10.78
C ASP A 188 -14.05 -14.59 10.47
N ARG A 189 -14.76 -14.06 11.46
CA ARG A 189 -16.15 -13.60 11.31
C ARG A 189 -16.28 -12.35 10.43
N LEU A 190 -15.33 -11.42 10.50
CA LEU A 190 -15.34 -10.18 9.72
C LEU A 190 -14.68 -10.33 8.34
N ALA A 191 -13.92 -11.40 8.12
CA ALA A 191 -13.31 -11.66 6.83
C ALA A 191 -14.36 -11.87 5.74
N TYR A 192 -13.99 -11.49 4.51
CA TYR A 192 -14.77 -11.74 3.30
C TYR A 192 -13.84 -11.97 2.12
N GLU A 193 -14.35 -12.58 1.06
CA GLU A 193 -13.58 -12.81 -0.16
C GLU A 193 -13.84 -11.69 -1.16
N ARG A 194 -12.76 -11.16 -1.75
CA ARG A 194 -12.79 -10.23 -2.88
C ARG A 194 -11.66 -10.54 -3.84
N ALA A 195 -11.98 -10.75 -5.12
CA ALA A 195 -10.99 -11.04 -6.16
C ALA A 195 -9.99 -12.14 -5.76
N ASN A 196 -10.50 -13.24 -5.17
CA ASN A 196 -9.72 -14.37 -4.63
C ASN A 196 -8.74 -14.00 -3.51
N ARG A 197 -9.02 -12.92 -2.77
CA ARG A 197 -8.29 -12.51 -1.57
C ARG A 197 -9.21 -12.47 -0.38
N ARG A 198 -8.66 -12.89 0.76
CA ARG A 198 -9.29 -12.77 2.06
C ARG A 198 -9.06 -11.35 2.61
N CYS A 199 -10.13 -10.58 2.73
CA CYS A 199 -10.10 -9.16 3.08
C CYS A 199 -10.78 -8.88 4.43
N LEU A 200 -10.42 -7.74 5.03
CA LEU A 200 -11.03 -7.19 6.24
C LEU A 200 -11.23 -5.68 6.05
N ALA A 201 -12.45 -5.19 6.27
CA ALA A 201 -12.76 -3.76 6.16
C ALA A 201 -13.25 -3.12 7.48
N ASP A 202 -13.49 -3.90 8.54
CA ASP A 202 -13.98 -3.40 9.83
C ASP A 202 -12.95 -3.59 10.97
N PRO A 203 -11.73 -3.02 10.86
CA PRO A 203 -10.70 -3.24 11.88
C PRO A 203 -11.04 -2.60 13.22
N ASP A 204 -11.89 -1.56 13.25
CA ASP A 204 -12.38 -0.91 14.48
C ASP A 204 -13.16 -1.87 15.38
N LEU A 205 -13.93 -2.79 14.79
CA LEU A 205 -14.67 -3.79 15.55
C LEU A 205 -13.73 -4.73 16.31
N LEU A 206 -12.58 -5.08 15.72
CA LEU A 206 -11.57 -5.91 16.37
C LEU A 206 -10.88 -5.20 17.54
N VAL A 207 -10.73 -3.87 17.49
CA VAL A 207 -10.15 -3.09 18.61
C VAL A 207 -10.92 -3.34 19.90
N SER A 208 -12.26 -3.44 19.81
CA SER A 208 -13.12 -3.70 20.97
C SER A 208 -12.97 -5.10 21.59
N LEU A 209 -12.36 -6.03 20.85
CA LEU A 209 -12.11 -7.40 21.33
C LEU A 209 -10.73 -7.55 21.98
N ALA A 210 -9.81 -6.62 21.72
CA ALA A 210 -8.47 -6.68 22.29
C ALA A 210 -8.53 -6.49 23.82
N TRP A 211 -7.96 -7.43 24.56
CA TRP A 211 -7.96 -7.41 26.03
C TRP A 211 -6.84 -6.56 26.65
N SER A 212 -5.79 -6.23 25.88
CA SER A 212 -4.61 -5.50 26.34
C SER A 212 -4.01 -4.64 25.23
N ALA A 213 -3.15 -3.69 25.62
CA ALA A 213 -2.44 -2.85 24.66
C ALA A 213 -1.49 -3.67 23.77
N GLU A 214 -0.84 -4.69 24.34
CA GLU A 214 0.09 -5.59 23.64
C GLU A 214 -0.63 -6.44 22.59
N GLU A 215 -1.84 -6.92 22.90
CA GLU A 215 -2.65 -7.64 21.93
C GLU A 215 -3.11 -6.73 20.79
N LEU A 216 -3.52 -5.49 21.11
CA LEU A 216 -3.84 -4.50 20.09
C LEU A 216 -2.63 -4.17 19.20
N GLN A 217 -1.42 -4.09 19.77
CA GLN A 217 -0.19 -3.92 18.98
C GLN A 217 0.08 -5.12 18.07
N SER A 218 -0.18 -6.33 18.55
CA SER A 218 -0.04 -7.56 17.75
C SER A 218 -1.05 -7.60 16.60
N LEU A 219 -2.30 -7.17 16.83
CA LEU A 219 -3.30 -6.98 15.78
C LEU A 219 -2.82 -5.96 14.74
N LYS A 220 -2.32 -4.80 15.16
CA LYS A 220 -1.78 -3.79 14.22
C LYS A 220 -0.61 -4.33 13.41
N ARG A 221 0.31 -5.11 14.00
CA ARG A 221 1.41 -5.77 13.26
C ARG A 221 0.91 -6.80 12.24
N LEU A 222 -0.19 -7.47 12.55
CA LEU A 222 -0.83 -8.42 11.63
C LEU A 222 -1.54 -7.71 10.47
N LEU A 223 -2.09 -6.51 10.69
CA LEU A 223 -2.81 -5.78 9.65
C LEU A 223 -1.91 -4.86 8.82
N CYS A 224 -0.78 -4.41 9.37
CA CYS A 224 0.09 -3.41 8.72
C CYS A 224 1.46 -3.98 8.31
N TYR A 225 1.59 -5.29 8.09
CA TYR A 225 2.85 -5.85 7.60
C TYR A 225 3.08 -5.54 6.12
N ALA A 226 4.34 -5.59 5.70
CA ALA A 226 4.69 -5.56 4.29
C ALA A 226 5.61 -6.74 3.96
N TYR A 227 5.56 -7.19 2.71
CA TYR A 227 6.58 -8.08 2.15
C TYR A 227 7.50 -7.27 1.24
N THR A 228 8.78 -7.63 1.23
CA THR A 228 9.79 -7.12 0.29
C THR A 228 10.53 -8.29 -0.34
N LEU A 229 11.22 -8.04 -1.44
CA LEU A 229 12.11 -9.00 -2.08
C LEU A 229 13.57 -8.62 -1.81
N THR A 230 14.36 -9.60 -1.40
CA THR A 230 15.80 -9.58 -1.69
C THR A 230 15.95 -10.08 -3.12
N VAL A 231 16.68 -9.34 -3.97
CA VAL A 231 16.83 -9.67 -5.38
C VAL A 231 18.31 -9.67 -5.74
N GLU A 232 18.79 -10.81 -6.20
CA GLU A 232 20.20 -11.03 -6.47
C GLU A 232 20.43 -11.32 -7.95
N LEU A 233 21.36 -10.60 -8.57
CA LEU A 233 21.86 -10.89 -9.91
C LEU A 233 22.86 -12.04 -9.84
N LEU A 234 22.57 -13.13 -10.56
CA LEU A 234 23.46 -14.30 -10.61
C LEU A 234 24.69 -14.02 -11.47
N ARG A 235 25.88 -14.31 -10.94
CA ARG A 235 27.17 -14.04 -11.59
C ARG A 235 27.28 -14.65 -12.98
N ASP A 236 26.88 -15.91 -13.13
CA ASP A 236 26.99 -16.66 -14.38
C ASP A 236 26.18 -16.04 -15.53
N SER A 237 25.18 -15.21 -15.20
CA SER A 237 24.38 -14.48 -16.18
C SER A 237 24.89 -13.07 -16.51
N ALA A 238 25.87 -12.57 -15.74
CA ALA A 238 26.38 -11.20 -15.84
C ALA A 238 27.82 -11.11 -16.35
N VAL A 239 28.70 -12.04 -15.94
CA VAL A 239 30.12 -12.00 -16.30
C VAL A 239 30.30 -12.19 -17.82
N GLY A 240 31.04 -11.27 -18.44
CA GLY A 240 31.29 -11.32 -19.89
C GLY A 240 30.09 -10.94 -20.75
N ARG A 241 29.04 -10.34 -20.16
CA ARG A 241 27.82 -9.88 -20.85
C ARG A 241 27.74 -8.34 -20.84
N PRO A 242 28.25 -7.66 -21.88
CA PRO A 242 28.20 -6.19 -21.96
C PRO A 242 26.78 -5.64 -21.91
N ASP A 243 25.81 -6.35 -22.47
CA ASP A 243 24.40 -5.96 -22.44
C ASP A 243 23.82 -5.91 -21.02
N VAL A 244 24.27 -6.79 -20.13
CA VAL A 244 23.89 -6.78 -18.70
C VAL A 244 24.52 -5.61 -17.97
N ILE A 245 25.80 -5.34 -18.24
CA ILE A 245 26.49 -4.18 -17.68
C ILE A 245 25.80 -2.89 -18.15
N ASP A 246 25.51 -2.77 -19.44
CA ASP A 246 24.83 -1.61 -20.02
C ASP A 246 23.45 -1.39 -19.41
N TYR A 247 22.68 -2.46 -19.18
CA TYR A 247 21.34 -2.39 -18.60
C TYR A 247 21.36 -1.72 -17.22
N TRP A 248 22.24 -2.19 -16.33
CA TRP A 248 22.38 -1.69 -14.96
C TRP A 248 23.21 -0.41 -14.86
N SER A 249 23.87 0.02 -15.94
CA SER A 249 24.66 1.25 -16.01
C SER A 249 23.88 2.45 -16.57
N GLN A 250 22.55 2.35 -16.72
CA GLN A 250 21.72 3.46 -17.23
C GLN A 250 21.64 4.65 -16.28
N ALA A 251 21.81 4.45 -14.97
CA ALA A 251 21.94 5.51 -13.96
C ALA A 251 22.57 4.93 -12.67
N PRO A 252 23.85 4.55 -12.72
CA PRO A 252 24.47 3.80 -11.66
C PRO A 252 24.63 4.64 -10.39
N ALA A 253 24.46 4.03 -9.21
CA ALA A 253 25.11 4.55 -8.02
C ALA A 253 26.62 4.67 -8.25
N ASP A 254 27.28 5.59 -7.55
CA ASP A 254 28.73 5.77 -7.60
C ASP A 254 29.50 4.45 -7.31
N SER A 255 28.88 3.51 -6.59
CA SER A 255 29.45 2.20 -6.24
C SER A 255 29.31 1.11 -7.32
N THR A 256 28.52 1.32 -8.37
CA THR A 256 28.24 0.31 -9.41
C THR A 256 29.50 -0.25 -10.08
N PRO A 257 30.50 0.56 -10.49
CA PRO A 257 31.73 0.03 -11.08
C PRO A 257 32.52 -0.88 -10.13
N THR A 258 32.49 -0.59 -8.83
CA THR A 258 33.16 -1.40 -7.80
C THR A 258 32.54 -2.79 -7.71
N TRP A 259 31.21 -2.87 -7.73
CA TRP A 259 30.49 -4.14 -7.68
C TRP A 259 30.65 -4.97 -8.95
N TRP A 260 30.73 -4.33 -10.13
CA TRP A 260 31.09 -5.04 -11.35
C TRP A 260 32.48 -5.64 -11.29
N HIS A 261 33.47 -4.87 -10.84
CA HIS A 261 34.81 -5.38 -10.65
C HIS A 261 34.89 -6.53 -9.63
N ALA A 262 34.05 -6.50 -8.58
CA ALA A 262 33.95 -7.61 -7.63
C ALA A 262 33.39 -8.87 -8.30
N LEU A 263 32.27 -8.79 -9.02
CA LEU A 263 31.68 -9.93 -9.76
C LEU A 263 32.66 -10.58 -10.75
N GLU A 264 33.41 -9.75 -11.48
CA GLU A 264 34.37 -10.25 -12.47
C GLU A 264 35.57 -10.96 -11.82
N ARG A 265 36.09 -10.42 -10.71
CA ARG A 265 37.36 -10.86 -10.09
C ARG A 265 37.22 -11.89 -8.98
N SER A 266 36.01 -12.10 -8.46
CA SER A 266 35.72 -13.04 -7.38
C SER A 266 34.86 -14.21 -7.88
N PRO A 267 35.46 -15.33 -8.31
CA PRO A 267 34.72 -16.54 -8.68
C PRO A 267 33.86 -17.10 -7.55
N GLU A 268 34.22 -16.83 -6.30
CA GLU A 268 33.48 -17.22 -5.09
C GLU A 268 32.19 -16.42 -4.87
N LEU A 269 32.02 -15.29 -5.56
CA LEU A 269 30.83 -14.45 -5.44
C LEU A 269 29.75 -14.94 -6.41
N GLU A 270 28.85 -15.81 -5.94
CA GLU A 270 27.81 -16.39 -6.81
C GLU A 270 26.77 -15.37 -7.32
N SER A 271 26.55 -14.30 -6.55
CA SER A 271 25.53 -13.30 -6.84
C SER A 271 25.81 -11.95 -6.16
N ILE A 272 25.12 -10.89 -6.61
CA ILE A 272 25.10 -9.56 -5.98
C ILE A 272 23.66 -9.08 -5.81
N ASP A 273 23.33 -8.50 -4.66
CA ASP A 273 22.04 -7.83 -4.44
C ASP A 273 21.91 -6.59 -5.34
N ILE A 274 20.82 -6.51 -6.11
CA ILE A 274 20.59 -5.41 -7.06
C ILE A 274 20.41 -4.05 -6.37
N ALA A 275 20.18 -4.02 -5.06
CA ALA A 275 20.17 -2.79 -4.26
C ALA A 275 21.46 -1.97 -4.46
N HIS A 276 22.57 -2.62 -4.79
CA HIS A 276 23.86 -1.99 -5.09
C HIS A 276 23.90 -1.25 -6.44
N PHE A 277 22.97 -1.54 -7.35
CA PHE A 277 22.84 -0.89 -8.66
C PHE A 277 21.77 0.21 -8.68
N LEU A 278 20.96 0.33 -7.62
CA LEU A 278 19.95 1.38 -7.51
C LEU A 278 20.59 2.77 -7.35
N PRO A 279 19.96 3.84 -7.86
CA PRO A 279 20.39 5.21 -7.57
C PRO A 279 20.43 5.52 -6.06
N THR A 280 21.17 6.55 -5.66
CA THR A 280 21.44 6.86 -4.24
C THR A 280 20.18 6.98 -3.38
N LEU A 281 19.16 7.70 -3.86
CA LEU A 281 17.91 7.90 -3.12
C LEU A 281 17.20 6.57 -2.84
N PRO A 282 16.76 5.79 -3.86
CA PRO A 282 16.09 4.51 -3.61
C PRO A 282 16.98 3.51 -2.87
N GLN A 283 18.30 3.50 -3.09
CA GLN A 283 19.23 2.67 -2.34
C GLN A 283 19.20 2.98 -0.84
N SER A 284 19.18 4.26 -0.45
CA SER A 284 19.15 4.67 0.96
C SER A 284 17.82 4.40 1.67
N LEU A 285 16.73 4.28 0.92
CA LEU A 285 15.38 4.15 1.45
C LEU A 285 14.86 2.70 1.41
N LEU A 286 15.50 1.82 0.64
CA LEU A 286 15.02 0.46 0.48
C LEU A 286 14.92 -0.27 1.83
N ASN A 287 13.79 -0.96 2.04
CA ASN A 287 13.41 -1.66 3.27
C ASN A 287 13.26 -0.76 4.51
N THR A 288 13.08 0.55 4.32
CA THR A 288 12.82 1.50 5.41
C THR A 288 11.38 2.03 5.35
N PHE A 289 10.95 2.61 6.47
CA PHE A 289 9.68 3.34 6.58
C PHE A 289 9.97 4.84 6.64
N PRO A 290 9.09 5.70 6.11
CA PRO A 290 9.24 7.13 6.29
C PRO A 290 9.28 7.53 7.76
N ASP A 291 10.28 8.33 8.13
CA ASP A 291 10.56 8.69 9.53
C ASP A 291 10.75 10.20 9.76
N GLY A 292 10.67 11.02 8.70
CA GLY A 292 10.89 12.47 8.75
C GLY A 292 12.36 12.88 8.93
N LYS A 293 13.29 11.92 9.10
CA LYS A 293 14.73 12.18 9.28
C LYS A 293 15.49 11.90 7.99
N HIS A 294 15.26 10.74 7.39
CA HIS A 294 15.95 10.28 6.18
C HIS A 294 15.13 10.55 4.92
N CYS A 295 13.80 10.56 5.05
CA CYS A 295 12.89 11.03 4.01
C CYS A 295 11.68 11.74 4.64
N PRO A 296 10.94 12.54 3.85
CA PRO A 296 9.70 13.14 4.30
C PRO A 296 8.71 12.09 4.82
N ILE A 297 8.04 12.39 5.93
CA ILE A 297 7.05 11.48 6.56
C ILE A 297 5.88 11.17 5.61
N ASP A 298 5.56 12.14 4.74
CA ASP A 298 4.48 12.09 3.76
C ASP A 298 4.93 11.59 2.39
N ALA A 299 6.17 11.10 2.26
CA ALA A 299 6.63 10.49 1.01
C ALA A 299 5.63 9.40 0.57
N ASN A 300 5.23 9.42 -0.70
CA ASN A 300 4.27 8.47 -1.26
C ASN A 300 4.88 7.77 -2.49
N CYS A 301 4.08 6.92 -3.15
CA CYS A 301 4.49 6.20 -4.34
C CYS A 301 4.88 7.11 -5.51
N PHE A 302 4.21 8.24 -5.68
CA PHE A 302 4.50 9.23 -6.71
C PHE A 302 5.86 9.89 -6.48
N TRP A 303 6.10 10.34 -5.24
CA TRP A 303 7.35 11.00 -4.85
C TRP A 303 8.56 10.11 -5.11
N ILE A 304 8.57 8.86 -4.66
CA ILE A 304 9.75 8.00 -4.89
C ILE A 304 9.92 7.62 -6.36
N SER A 305 8.82 7.41 -7.10
CA SER A 305 8.89 6.97 -8.49
C SER A 305 9.43 8.06 -9.42
N LEU A 306 8.95 9.30 -9.24
CA LEU A 306 9.39 10.43 -10.07
C LEU A 306 10.70 11.07 -9.58
N ASN A 307 11.14 10.73 -8.35
CA ASN A 307 12.47 11.07 -7.85
C ASN A 307 13.52 9.97 -8.02
N PHE A 308 13.19 8.85 -8.67
CA PHE A 308 14.08 7.67 -8.75
C PHE A 308 15.50 7.99 -9.22
N PHE A 309 15.63 8.83 -10.24
CA PHE A 309 16.90 9.25 -10.82
C PHE A 309 17.36 10.66 -10.41
N ARG A 310 16.57 11.37 -9.58
CA ARG A 310 16.85 12.75 -9.22
C ARG A 310 17.93 12.83 -8.17
N ARG A 311 18.82 13.82 -8.33
CA ARG A 311 19.82 14.17 -7.30
C ARG A 311 19.21 15.00 -6.17
N GLU A 312 18.26 15.86 -6.51
CA GLU A 312 17.51 16.71 -5.59
C GLU A 312 16.03 16.41 -5.75
N THR A 313 15.33 16.18 -4.64
CA THR A 313 13.95 15.73 -4.66
C THR A 313 12.99 16.85 -5.04
N ASN A 314 11.95 16.51 -5.81
CA ASN A 314 10.82 17.39 -6.08
C ASN A 314 9.75 17.20 -5.00
N ASP A 315 9.77 18.09 -4.00
CA ASP A 315 8.85 18.01 -2.87
C ASP A 315 7.43 18.48 -3.21
N LEU A 316 7.18 19.03 -4.41
CA LEU A 316 5.82 19.30 -4.91
C LEU A 316 5.02 18.00 -5.12
N LEU A 317 5.70 16.86 -5.19
CA LEU A 317 5.08 15.53 -5.28
C LEU A 317 4.63 14.98 -3.93
N LEU A 318 4.95 15.66 -2.83
CA LEU A 318 4.44 15.32 -1.50
C LEU A 318 3.00 15.83 -1.37
N PRO A 319 2.09 15.07 -0.74
CA PRO A 319 0.74 15.53 -0.49
C PRO A 319 0.78 16.72 0.48
N TYR A 320 0.25 17.87 0.08
CA TYR A 320 0.13 19.01 0.97
C TYR A 320 -1.05 18.79 1.93
N ALA A 321 -0.84 18.96 3.23
CA ALA A 321 -1.90 18.94 4.25
C ALA A 321 -2.83 17.70 4.14
N HIS A 322 -2.26 16.53 3.84
CA HIS A 322 -3.00 15.27 3.71
C HIS A 322 -3.94 15.16 2.49
N ASP A 323 -3.78 16.05 1.49
CA ASP A 323 -4.51 16.04 0.22
C ASP A 323 -3.76 15.19 -0.82
N ASN A 324 -4.11 13.90 -0.91
CA ASN A 324 -3.49 12.97 -1.87
C ASN A 324 -3.85 13.32 -3.33
N ASP A 325 -5.00 13.96 -3.57
CA ASP A 325 -5.48 14.32 -4.91
C ASP A 325 -4.50 15.30 -5.58
N GLN A 326 -4.00 16.29 -4.83
CA GLN A 326 -2.99 17.22 -5.34
C GLN A 326 -1.72 16.49 -5.79
N SER A 327 -1.23 15.53 -4.99
CA SER A 327 -0.01 14.80 -5.34
C SER A 327 -0.19 13.95 -6.61
N ALA A 328 -1.38 13.41 -6.83
CA ALA A 328 -1.72 12.67 -8.06
C ALA A 328 -1.82 13.61 -9.27
N GLU A 329 -2.40 14.80 -9.11
CA GLU A 329 -2.47 15.83 -10.16
C GLU A 329 -1.07 16.32 -10.57
N GLU A 330 -0.21 16.63 -9.60
CA GLU A 330 1.18 17.04 -9.85
C GLU A 330 1.99 15.91 -10.51
N ALA A 331 1.80 14.67 -10.07
CA ALA A 331 2.45 13.52 -10.70
C ALA A 331 1.99 13.32 -12.16
N ALA A 332 0.69 13.46 -12.44
CA ALA A 332 0.15 13.39 -13.79
C ALA A 332 0.68 14.52 -14.70
N ALA A 333 0.81 15.73 -14.15
CA ALA A 333 1.40 16.87 -14.85
C ALA A 333 2.89 16.62 -15.16
N GLU A 334 3.65 16.05 -14.21
CA GLU A 334 5.06 15.72 -14.39
C GLU A 334 5.26 14.66 -15.49
N LEU A 335 4.46 13.59 -15.47
CA LEU A 335 4.46 12.56 -16.53
C LEU A 335 4.22 13.19 -17.90
N THR A 336 3.18 14.00 -18.04
CA THR A 336 2.81 14.65 -19.32
C THR A 336 3.95 15.53 -19.84
N ARG A 337 4.60 16.27 -18.95
CA ARG A 337 5.61 17.26 -19.32
C ARG A 337 6.97 16.64 -19.65
N TYR A 338 7.36 15.57 -18.97
CA TYR A 338 8.75 15.10 -18.97
C TYR A 338 8.95 13.63 -19.34
N TYR A 339 7.87 12.88 -19.58
CA TYR A 339 7.94 11.47 -19.92
C TYR A 339 7.25 11.17 -21.25
N ASP A 340 7.71 10.12 -21.94
CA ASP A 340 7.05 9.53 -23.08
C ASP A 340 6.30 8.28 -22.63
N GLN A 341 5.05 8.11 -23.08
CA GLN A 341 4.32 6.87 -22.87
C GLN A 341 5.00 5.75 -23.68
N VAL A 342 5.21 4.61 -23.03
CA VAL A 342 5.85 3.44 -23.62
C VAL A 342 5.08 2.17 -23.26
N GLU A 343 5.05 1.25 -24.23
CA GLU A 343 4.59 -0.12 -24.02
C GLU A 343 5.75 -1.03 -23.65
N ALA A 344 5.44 -2.23 -23.17
CA ALA A 344 6.42 -3.28 -22.95
C ALA A 344 7.19 -3.58 -24.27
N PRO A 345 8.49 -3.95 -24.20
CA PRO A 345 9.27 -4.20 -22.99
C PRO A 345 9.74 -2.92 -22.29
N TYR A 346 9.54 -2.89 -20.97
CA TYR A 346 10.02 -1.82 -20.09
C TYR A 346 11.53 -1.94 -19.84
N ARG A 347 12.13 -0.84 -19.39
CA ARG A 347 13.56 -0.71 -19.08
C ARG A 347 13.75 -0.20 -17.66
N PHE A 348 14.93 -0.45 -17.10
CA PHE A 348 15.34 0.05 -15.80
C PHE A 348 15.02 1.54 -15.64
N GLY A 349 14.17 1.86 -14.66
CA GLY A 349 13.76 3.21 -14.35
C GLY A 349 12.55 3.75 -15.11
N ASP A 350 11.94 2.97 -16.02
CA ASP A 350 10.61 3.32 -16.53
C ASP A 350 9.63 3.35 -15.36
N VAL A 351 8.79 4.37 -15.30
CA VAL A 351 7.74 4.52 -14.30
C VAL A 351 6.47 3.86 -14.83
N LEU A 352 5.87 2.96 -14.06
CA LEU A 352 4.59 2.37 -14.42
C LEU A 352 3.49 3.00 -13.56
N SER A 353 2.54 3.66 -14.21
CA SER A 353 1.39 4.28 -13.56
C SER A 353 0.19 3.35 -13.55
N PHE A 354 -0.48 3.27 -12.42
CA PHE A 354 -1.67 2.47 -12.20
C PHE A 354 -2.84 3.42 -12.17
N THR A 355 -3.68 3.31 -13.18
CA THR A 355 -4.90 4.12 -13.29
C THR A 355 -6.10 3.25 -13.03
N VAL A 356 -7.07 3.83 -12.35
CA VAL A 356 -8.28 3.15 -11.94
C VAL A 356 -9.47 3.94 -12.47
N THR A 357 -10.30 3.28 -13.26
CA THR A 357 -11.48 3.91 -13.85
C THR A 357 -12.74 3.55 -13.05
N THR A 358 -13.46 4.59 -12.63
CA THR A 358 -14.83 4.50 -12.13
C THR A 358 -15.80 4.94 -13.23
N ASN A 359 -17.11 4.91 -12.97
CA ASN A 359 -18.14 5.29 -13.95
C ASN A 359 -18.04 6.76 -14.44
N ALA A 360 -17.26 7.62 -13.77
CA ALA A 360 -17.18 9.04 -14.10
C ALA A 360 -15.75 9.57 -14.32
N THR A 361 -14.72 8.91 -13.78
CA THR A 361 -13.35 9.43 -13.80
C THR A 361 -12.32 8.30 -13.91
N THR A 362 -11.20 8.60 -14.57
CA THR A 362 -9.98 7.78 -14.47
C THR A 362 -9.01 8.52 -13.56
N GLU A 363 -8.61 7.88 -12.48
CA GLU A 363 -7.73 8.43 -11.46
C GLU A 363 -6.38 7.71 -11.49
N LEU A 364 -5.30 8.44 -11.24
CA LEU A 364 -3.99 7.87 -10.98
C LEU A 364 -3.95 7.35 -9.54
N ALA A 365 -4.02 6.03 -9.36
CA ALA A 365 -4.11 5.40 -8.06
C ALA A 365 -2.74 5.04 -7.46
N HIS A 366 -1.74 4.73 -8.30
CA HIS A 366 -0.42 4.29 -7.83
C HIS A 366 0.68 4.47 -8.87
N MET A 367 1.93 4.43 -8.43
CA MET A 367 3.11 4.37 -9.29
C MET A 367 4.18 3.43 -8.72
N VAL A 368 4.89 2.79 -9.64
CA VAL A 368 6.08 1.98 -9.35
C VAL A 368 7.18 2.29 -10.36
N VAL A 369 8.41 1.92 -10.03
CA VAL A 369 9.54 1.98 -10.96
C VAL A 369 9.89 0.57 -11.39
N TYR A 370 9.90 0.31 -12.69
CA TYR A 370 10.35 -0.95 -13.25
C TYR A 370 11.87 -1.10 -13.11
N LEU A 371 12.32 -2.22 -12.54
CA LEU A 371 13.74 -2.50 -12.37
C LEU A 371 14.23 -3.53 -13.39
N ALA A 372 13.64 -4.73 -13.39
CA ALA A 372 14.03 -5.85 -14.23
C ALA A 372 13.04 -7.02 -14.10
N ASP A 373 12.87 -7.84 -15.14
CA ASP A 373 11.94 -8.97 -15.17
C ASP A 373 10.50 -8.55 -14.80
N ASP A 374 9.99 -8.97 -13.64
CA ASP A 374 8.74 -8.51 -13.06
C ASP A 374 8.95 -7.71 -11.76
N ILE A 375 10.18 -7.30 -11.47
CA ILE A 375 10.57 -6.63 -10.23
C ILE A 375 10.41 -5.12 -10.37
N VAL A 376 9.75 -4.54 -9.38
CA VAL A 376 9.53 -3.10 -9.26
C VAL A 376 9.98 -2.57 -7.91
N LEU A 377 10.44 -1.32 -7.89
CA LEU A 377 10.53 -0.52 -6.67
C LEU A 377 9.18 0.16 -6.45
N THR A 378 8.67 0.10 -5.24
CA THR A 378 7.46 0.84 -4.88
C THR A 378 7.50 1.28 -3.42
N LYS A 379 6.72 2.31 -3.12
CA LYS A 379 6.23 2.56 -1.77
C LYS A 379 4.75 2.19 -1.77
N ASN A 380 4.40 1.02 -1.27
CA ASN A 380 3.07 0.41 -1.43
C ASN A 380 1.98 1.11 -0.60
N GLY A 381 1.63 2.34 -0.96
CA GLY A 381 0.60 3.15 -0.32
C GLY A 381 1.05 4.57 0.10
N ALA A 382 0.08 5.37 0.53
CA ALA A 382 0.30 6.70 1.10
C ALA A 382 0.73 6.64 2.58
N GLY A 383 1.50 7.63 3.03
CA GLY A 383 1.85 7.83 4.45
C GLY A 383 3.00 6.97 5.00
N HIS A 384 3.39 7.23 6.24
CA HIS A 384 4.57 6.68 6.91
C HIS A 384 4.49 5.19 7.31
N MET A 385 3.34 4.57 7.07
CA MET A 385 3.09 3.18 7.41
C MET A 385 3.51 2.20 6.32
N SER A 386 3.76 2.69 5.11
CA SER A 386 4.13 1.87 3.96
C SER A 386 5.63 1.99 3.71
N PRO A 387 6.39 0.89 3.66
CA PRO A 387 7.82 0.94 3.43
C PRO A 387 8.14 1.12 1.95
N PHE A 388 9.37 1.53 1.66
CA PHE A 388 9.96 1.42 0.32
C PHE A 388 10.48 -0.01 0.14
N ILE A 389 10.01 -0.71 -0.89
CA ILE A 389 10.25 -2.15 -1.06
C ILE A 389 10.50 -2.52 -2.51
N LEU A 390 11.13 -3.68 -2.70
CA LEU A 390 11.08 -4.40 -3.96
C LEU A 390 9.91 -5.38 -3.93
N ALA A 391 9.13 -5.42 -5.01
CA ALA A 391 7.97 -6.29 -5.14
C ALA A 391 7.86 -6.83 -6.56
N ARG A 392 7.06 -7.88 -6.75
CA ARG A 392 6.63 -8.31 -8.08
C ARG A 392 5.53 -7.38 -8.58
N LEU A 393 5.58 -7.03 -9.86
CA LEU A 393 4.58 -6.18 -10.50
C LEU A 393 3.17 -6.75 -10.36
N GLU A 394 3.03 -8.09 -10.48
CA GLU A 394 1.75 -8.76 -10.30
C GLU A 394 1.21 -8.68 -8.87
N ASP A 395 2.08 -8.71 -7.86
CA ASP A 395 1.67 -8.61 -6.45
C ASP A 395 1.17 -7.20 -6.17
N VAL A 396 1.87 -6.18 -6.66
CA VAL A 396 1.41 -4.79 -6.57
C VAL A 396 0.10 -4.61 -7.34
N ALA A 397 -0.01 -5.09 -8.57
CA ALA A 397 -1.25 -5.02 -9.34
C ALA A 397 -2.42 -5.71 -8.65
N ARG A 398 -2.18 -6.83 -7.96
CA ARG A 398 -3.21 -7.52 -7.19
C ARG A 398 -3.72 -6.67 -6.03
N ASP A 399 -2.86 -5.90 -5.37
CA ASP A 399 -3.28 -4.99 -4.29
C ASP A 399 -4.25 -3.94 -4.81
N TYR A 400 -4.01 -3.42 -6.02
CA TYR A 400 -4.82 -2.39 -6.66
C TYR A 400 -5.98 -2.91 -7.52
N ALA A 401 -6.00 -4.21 -7.84
CA ALA A 401 -7.07 -4.90 -8.56
C ALA A 401 -8.25 -5.17 -7.61
N GLY A 402 -9.09 -4.15 -7.43
CA GLY A 402 -10.33 -4.21 -6.64
C GLY A 402 -11.59 -4.27 -7.52
N ALA A 403 -12.66 -3.60 -7.08
CA ALA A 403 -13.93 -3.48 -7.80
C ALA A 403 -13.86 -2.58 -9.06
N ARG A 404 -12.67 -2.09 -9.42
CA ARG A 404 -12.45 -1.10 -10.47
C ARG A 404 -11.48 -1.65 -11.51
N ALA A 405 -11.65 -1.25 -12.76
CA ALA A 405 -10.76 -1.65 -13.84
C ALA A 405 -9.39 -0.98 -13.63
N LEU A 406 -8.36 -1.81 -13.48
CA LEU A 406 -6.98 -1.37 -13.35
C LEU A 406 -6.32 -1.33 -14.72
N HIS A 407 -5.71 -0.21 -15.07
CA HIS A 407 -4.90 -0.06 -16.28
C HIS A 407 -3.48 0.39 -15.91
N VAL A 408 -2.48 -0.29 -16.48
CA VAL A 408 -1.06 -0.01 -16.25
C VAL A 408 -0.47 0.60 -17.53
N GLN A 409 0.15 1.76 -17.40
CA GLN A 409 0.84 2.46 -18.50
C GLN A 409 2.30 2.71 -18.13
N GLY A 410 3.23 2.39 -19.03
CA GLY A 410 4.64 2.71 -18.87
C GLY A 410 4.97 4.13 -19.31
N HIS A 411 5.93 4.75 -18.62
CA HIS A 411 6.41 6.11 -18.86
C HIS A 411 7.93 6.14 -18.78
N ARG A 412 8.57 6.63 -19.85
CA ARG A 412 10.04 6.75 -19.93
C ARG A 412 10.47 8.21 -19.83
N PRO A 413 11.41 8.58 -18.95
CA PRO A 413 11.91 9.96 -18.88
C PRO A 413 12.49 10.41 -20.22
N ARG A 414 12.10 11.61 -20.68
CA ARG A 414 12.67 12.23 -21.89
C ARG A 414 14.12 12.65 -21.64
N PRO A 415 14.99 12.62 -22.66
CA PRO A 415 16.32 13.23 -22.56
C PRO A 415 16.24 14.70 -22.11
N GLY A 416 17.04 15.08 -21.12
CA GLY A 416 17.01 16.44 -20.55
C GLY A 416 15.86 16.71 -19.57
N SER A 417 15.03 15.71 -19.26
CA SER A 417 14.08 15.78 -18.15
C SER A 417 14.81 16.08 -16.84
N PRO A 418 14.23 16.91 -15.94
CA PRO A 418 14.76 17.12 -14.60
C PRO A 418 14.76 15.83 -13.76
N ALA A 419 14.03 14.80 -14.18
CA ALA A 419 14.06 13.49 -13.55
C ALA A 419 15.38 12.75 -13.80
N LEU A 420 16.10 13.04 -14.89
CA LEU A 420 17.38 12.40 -15.19
C LEU A 420 18.55 13.22 -14.61
N PRO A 421 19.62 12.56 -14.14
CA PRO A 421 20.85 13.28 -13.82
C PRO A 421 21.39 13.95 -15.10
N ALA A 422 21.94 15.16 -14.96
CA ALA A 422 22.66 15.80 -16.05
C ALA A 422 23.78 14.85 -16.50
N ARG A 423 23.79 14.48 -17.79
CA ARG A 423 24.88 13.70 -18.38
C ARG A 423 26.18 14.47 -18.16
N ARG A 424 27.13 13.86 -17.48
CA ARG A 424 28.49 14.41 -17.34
C ARG A 424 29.23 14.36 -18.66
#